data_AF-A3K590-F1
#
_entry.id   AF-A3K590-F1
#
_cell.length_a   1.000
_cell.length_b   1.000
_cell.length_c   1.000
_cell.angle_alpha   90.00
_cell.angle_beta   90.00
_cell.angle_gamma   90.00
#
_symmetry.space_group_name_H-M   'P 1'
#
loop_
_entity.id
_entity.type
_entity.pdbx_description
1 polymer ?
#
loop_
_entity_poly.entity_id
_entity_poly.type
_entity_poly.pdbx_seq_one_letter_code
_entity_poly.pdbx_strand_id
1 'polypeptide(L)'
;MPRLALALTALLISACTVGAPQTDAPGNDGVAQKLTMGVTRAEAEVALGTEAGFERNPKNFDESCVSYAYGNGPKYVHAVYRGGKLVSRTDGHRQLCTYGTLVSA
;
A
#
# COMPACT_ATOMS: atom_id res chain seq x y z
N MET A 1 -23.15 -31.66 -47.51
CA MET A 1 -23.27 -30.21 -47.22
C MET A 1 -24.68 -29.98 -46.67
N PRO A 2 -24.97 -29.21 -45.59
CA PRO A 2 -24.15 -28.36 -44.71
C PRO A 2 -24.09 -28.89 -43.23
N ARG A 3 -22.96 -28.80 -42.53
CA ARG A 3 -22.53 -27.74 -41.58
C ARG A 3 -23.52 -27.46 -40.42
N LEU A 4 -23.39 -28.19 -39.31
CA LEU A 4 -23.85 -27.70 -38.00
C LEU A 4 -22.67 -27.04 -37.29
N ALA A 5 -22.74 -25.72 -37.19
CA ALA A 5 -21.71 -24.89 -36.61
C ALA A 5 -21.86 -24.82 -35.07
N LEU A 6 -20.72 -24.99 -34.42
CA LEU A 6 -20.38 -24.60 -33.06
C LEU A 6 -20.87 -23.19 -32.71
N ALA A 7 -21.41 -23.00 -31.51
CA ALA A 7 -21.36 -21.71 -30.81
C ALA A 7 -21.44 -21.91 -29.29
N LEU A 8 -20.34 -22.42 -28.72
CA LEU A 8 -20.08 -22.40 -27.29
C LEU A 8 -19.81 -20.94 -26.89
N THR A 9 -20.79 -20.26 -26.31
CA THR A 9 -20.63 -18.89 -25.84
C THR A 9 -20.07 -18.92 -24.42
N ALA A 10 -18.74 -18.92 -24.30
CA ALA A 10 -18.05 -18.82 -23.02
C ALA A 10 -18.14 -17.37 -22.50
N LEU A 11 -19.00 -17.16 -21.51
CA LEU A 11 -19.14 -15.91 -20.78
C LEU A 11 -17.95 -15.77 -19.81
N LEU A 12 -16.84 -15.21 -20.29
CA LEU A 12 -15.70 -14.87 -19.45
C LEU A 12 -15.98 -13.55 -18.72
N ILE A 13 -16.64 -13.67 -17.56
CA ILE A 13 -16.73 -12.57 -16.60
C ILE A 13 -15.34 -12.48 -15.94
N SER A 14 -14.53 -11.51 -16.40
CA SER A 14 -13.26 -11.17 -15.78
C SER A 14 -13.54 -10.58 -14.40
N ALA A 15 -13.33 -11.39 -13.37
CA ALA A 15 -13.37 -10.94 -11.99
C ALA A 15 -12.28 -9.87 -11.79
N CYS A 16 -12.69 -8.64 -11.47
CA CYS A 16 -11.81 -7.66 -10.85
C CYS A 16 -11.21 -8.35 -9.62
N THR A 17 -9.90 -8.52 -9.59
CA THR A 17 -9.20 -9.14 -8.47
C THR A 17 -9.50 -8.34 -7.21
N VAL A 18 -10.34 -8.93 -6.36
CA VAL A 18 -10.51 -8.57 -4.96
C VAL A 18 -9.11 -8.56 -4.35
N GLY A 19 -8.67 -7.38 -3.90
CA GLY A 19 -7.42 -7.21 -3.20
C GLY A 19 -7.32 -8.21 -2.06
N ALA A 20 -6.13 -8.80 -1.89
CA ALA A 20 -5.89 -9.80 -0.87
C ALA A 20 -6.40 -9.31 0.50
N PRO A 21 -7.07 -10.17 1.29
CA PRO A 21 -7.48 -9.81 2.64
C PRO A 21 -6.23 -9.43 3.42
N GLN A 22 -6.19 -8.19 3.90
CA GLN A 22 -5.14 -7.75 4.81
C GLN A 22 -5.35 -8.53 6.11
N THR A 23 -4.38 -9.38 6.44
CA THR A 23 -4.38 -10.14 7.69
C THR A 23 -4.43 -9.19 8.87
N ASP A 24 -5.35 -9.44 9.80
CA ASP A 24 -5.48 -8.75 11.08
C ASP A 24 -4.27 -9.05 11.97
N ALA A 25 -3.10 -8.51 11.63
CA ALA A 25 -1.97 -8.47 12.53
C ALA A 25 -2.26 -7.44 13.64
N PRO A 26 -1.86 -7.67 14.90
CA PRO A 26 -1.95 -6.65 15.95
C PRO A 26 -1.30 -5.34 15.48
N GLY A 27 -2.10 -4.28 15.35
CA GLY A 27 -1.68 -3.00 14.80
C GLY A 27 -2.28 -2.66 13.43
N ASN A 28 -2.96 -3.59 12.74
CA ASN A 28 -3.71 -3.32 11.53
C ASN A 28 -5.05 -2.61 11.86
N ASP A 29 -4.95 -1.36 12.32
CA ASP A 29 -6.07 -0.53 12.79
C ASP A 29 -6.88 0.09 11.64
N GLY A 30 -6.57 -0.24 10.38
CA GLY A 30 -7.29 0.29 9.22
C GLY A 30 -6.88 1.73 8.85
N VAL A 31 -5.81 2.26 9.46
CA VAL A 31 -5.41 3.66 9.29
C VAL A 31 -4.71 3.90 7.96
N ALA A 32 -3.93 2.93 7.48
CA ALA A 32 -3.27 3.03 6.17
C ALA A 32 -4.28 3.18 5.02
N GLN A 33 -5.47 2.59 5.16
CA GLN A 33 -6.53 2.54 4.16
C GLN A 33 -7.20 3.91 3.94
N LYS A 34 -6.94 4.88 4.83
CA LYS A 34 -7.29 6.30 4.61
C LYS A 34 -6.51 6.92 3.46
N LEU A 35 -5.33 6.38 3.13
CA LEU A 35 -4.55 6.83 1.98
C LEU A 35 -5.01 6.11 0.72
N THR A 36 -5.40 6.87 -0.29
CA THR A 36 -5.73 6.30 -1.61
C THR A 36 -4.44 6.05 -2.41
N MET A 37 -4.38 4.97 -3.19
CA MET A 37 -3.23 4.72 -4.07
C MET A 37 -3.02 5.88 -5.04
N GLY A 38 -1.76 6.28 -5.26
CA GLY A 38 -1.41 7.40 -6.14
C GLY A 38 -1.52 8.79 -5.53
N VAL A 39 -1.94 8.94 -4.27
CA VAL A 39 -1.85 10.24 -3.60
C VAL A 39 -0.39 10.64 -3.40
N THR A 40 -0.16 11.94 -3.31
CA THR A 40 1.12 12.55 -3.00
C THR A 40 1.38 12.52 -1.50
N ARG A 41 2.62 12.82 -1.11
CA ARG A 41 3.00 12.95 0.30
C ARG A 41 2.20 14.06 0.99
N ALA A 42 2.03 15.21 0.35
CA ALA A 42 1.27 16.32 0.92
C ALA A 42 -0.20 15.94 1.18
N GLU A 43 -0.83 15.22 0.26
CA GLU A 43 -2.20 14.72 0.47
C GLU A 43 -2.28 13.70 1.62
N ALA A 44 -1.26 12.88 1.81
CA ALA A 44 -1.19 11.98 2.94
C ALA A 44 -0.97 12.71 4.28
N GLU A 45 -0.18 13.79 4.30
CA GLU A 45 0.00 14.64 5.48
C GLU A 45 -1.31 15.31 5.91
N VAL A 46 -2.17 15.69 4.96
CA VAL A 46 -3.52 16.19 5.27
C VAL A 46 -4.39 15.11 5.91
N ALA A 47 -4.27 13.86 5.47
CA ALA A 47 -5.10 12.76 5.94
C ALA A 47 -4.65 12.17 7.29
N LEU A 48 -3.33 12.10 7.53
CA LEU A 48 -2.74 11.39 8.67
C LEU A 48 -1.99 12.31 9.64
N GLY A 49 -1.74 13.56 9.27
CA GLY A 49 -0.85 14.48 9.98
C GLY A 49 0.58 14.45 9.45
N THR A 50 1.45 15.26 10.05
CA THR A 50 2.85 15.39 9.64
C THR A 50 3.60 14.06 9.74
N GLU A 51 4.56 13.85 8.83
CA GLU A 51 5.43 12.68 8.90
C GLU A 51 6.22 12.62 10.22
N ALA A 52 6.40 11.40 10.71
CA ALA A 52 7.27 11.07 11.84
C ALA A 52 8.66 10.60 11.39
N GLY A 53 8.81 10.20 10.13
CA GLY A 53 10.08 9.77 9.58
C GLY A 53 10.04 9.68 8.06
N PHE A 54 11.20 9.91 7.44
CA PHE A 54 11.41 9.84 6.00
C PHE A 54 12.71 9.11 5.71
N GLU A 55 12.66 8.19 4.75
CA GLU A 55 13.84 7.50 4.25
C GLU A 55 13.76 7.38 2.73
N ARG A 56 14.87 7.67 2.04
CA ARG A 56 14.98 7.42 0.60
C ARG A 56 15.55 6.03 0.38
N ASN A 57 15.00 5.28 -0.57
CA ASN A 57 15.50 3.96 -0.90
C ASN A 57 16.92 4.06 -1.47
N PRO A 58 17.95 3.44 -0.85
CA PRO A 58 19.34 3.54 -1.31
C PRO A 58 19.58 2.81 -2.64
N LYS A 59 18.67 1.90 -3.05
CA LYS A 59 18.74 1.17 -4.31
C LYS A 59 17.90 1.80 -5.42
N ASN A 60 17.03 2.76 -5.10
CA ASN A 60 16.18 3.44 -6.06
C ASN A 60 15.84 4.86 -5.58
N PHE A 61 16.52 5.87 -6.12
CA PHE A 61 16.38 7.26 -5.66
C PHE A 61 15.01 7.89 -5.95
N ASP A 62 14.21 7.29 -6.83
CA ASP A 62 12.83 7.72 -7.11
C ASP A 62 11.83 7.16 -6.09
N GLU A 63 12.27 6.28 -5.19
CA GLU A 63 11.46 5.65 -4.17
C GLU A 63 11.83 6.14 -2.77
N SER A 64 10.81 6.39 -1.94
CA SER A 64 10.98 6.78 -0.54
C SER A 64 9.90 6.17 0.33
N CYS A 65 10.25 5.86 1.57
CA CYS A 65 9.32 5.41 2.60
C CYS A 65 9.12 6.54 3.60
N VAL A 66 7.85 6.80 3.93
CA VAL A 66 7.44 7.81 4.91
C VAL A 66 6.63 7.12 6.00
N SER A 67 6.95 7.42 7.25
CA SER A 67 6.21 6.96 8.42
C SER A 67 5.31 8.07 8.94
N TYR A 68 4.03 7.78 9.15
CA TYR A 68 3.08 8.68 9.82
C TYR A 68 2.66 8.08 11.16
N ALA A 69 2.91 8.79 12.25
CA ALA A 69 2.50 8.34 13.59
C ALA A 69 0.98 8.43 13.76
N TYR A 70 0.37 7.47 14.44
CA TYR A 70 -1.06 7.53 14.74
C TYR A 70 -1.40 6.88 16.09
N GLY A 71 -2.49 7.37 16.71
CA GLY A 71 -2.95 6.89 18.01
C GLY A 71 -2.01 7.22 19.17
N ASN A 72 -2.23 6.57 20.32
CA ASN A 72 -1.46 6.79 21.55
C ASN A 72 -0.42 5.67 21.72
N GLY A 73 0.75 5.80 21.09
CA GLY A 73 1.85 4.84 21.17
C GLY A 73 2.70 4.78 19.89
N PRO A 74 3.77 3.98 19.84
CA PRO A 74 4.60 3.84 18.65
C PRO A 74 3.87 2.99 17.61
N LYS A 75 2.91 3.60 16.91
CA LYS A 75 2.20 3.01 15.78
C LYS A 75 2.36 3.91 14.57
N TYR A 76 2.82 3.33 13.46
CA TYR A 76 3.11 4.06 12.24
C TYR A 76 2.40 3.46 11.03
N VAL A 77 1.89 4.33 10.16
CA VAL A 77 1.60 3.99 8.77
C VAL A 77 2.87 4.16 7.96
N HIS A 78 3.33 3.10 7.30
CA HIS A 78 4.43 3.16 6.34
C HIS A 78 3.88 3.29 4.93
N ALA A 79 4.18 4.41 4.31
CA ALA A 79 3.78 4.78 2.96
C ALA A 79 4.99 4.81 2.05
N VAL A 80 5.01 3.98 1.01
CA VAL A 80 6.07 3.98 -0.01
C VAL A 80 5.60 4.81 -1.19
N TYR A 81 6.39 5.80 -1.57
CA TYR A 81 6.16 6.65 -2.73
C TYR A 81 7.19 6.33 -3.79
N ARG A 82 6.76 6.28 -5.06
CA ARG A 82 7.64 6.20 -6.22
C ARG A 82 7.25 7.29 -7.21
N GLY A 83 8.21 8.12 -7.65
CA GLY A 83 7.92 9.28 -8.50
C GLY A 83 6.93 10.25 -7.84
N GLY A 84 6.98 10.38 -6.51
CA GLY A 84 6.09 11.25 -5.73
C GLY A 84 4.66 10.75 -5.53
N LYS A 85 4.36 9.50 -5.93
CA LYS A 85 3.01 8.90 -5.88
C LYS A 85 3.01 7.66 -4.99
N LEU A 86 1.99 7.50 -4.15
CA LEU A 86 1.86 6.37 -3.24
C LEU A 86 1.70 5.06 -4.01
N VAL A 87 2.60 4.10 -3.77
CA VAL A 87 2.63 2.77 -4.39
C VAL A 87 2.48 1.62 -3.40
N SER A 88 2.68 1.85 -2.10
CA SER A 88 2.36 0.88 -1.05
C SER A 88 2.03 1.58 0.27
N ARG A 89 1.22 0.93 1.11
CA ARG A 89 0.85 1.42 2.44
C ARG A 89 0.59 0.25 3.40
N THR A 90 1.10 0.36 4.62
CA THR A 90 0.90 -0.64 5.69
C THR A 90 0.78 0.07 7.03
N ASP A 91 0.07 -0.52 7.98
CA ASP A 91 -0.14 0.00 9.34
C ASP A 91 0.44 -0.95 10.39
N GLY A 92 0.36 -0.54 11.66
CA GLY A 92 0.74 -1.38 12.79
C GLY A 92 2.23 -1.50 13.08
N HIS A 93 3.07 -0.65 12.47
CA HIS A 93 4.51 -0.69 12.69
C HIS A 93 4.90 -0.05 14.01
N ARG A 94 5.84 -0.68 14.73
CA ARG A 94 6.43 -0.14 15.98
C ARG A 94 7.70 0.67 15.77
N GLN A 95 8.20 0.72 14.54
CA GLN A 95 9.42 1.40 14.15
C GLN A 95 9.14 2.26 12.92
N LEU A 96 10.00 3.25 12.67
CA LEU A 96 9.95 4.05 11.44
C LEU A 96 10.41 3.23 10.23
N CYS A 97 10.25 3.79 9.03
CA CYS A 97 10.76 3.23 7.79
C CYS A 97 12.24 2.86 7.90
N THR A 98 12.56 1.65 7.46
CA THR A 98 13.94 1.19 7.26
C THR A 98 14.02 0.33 5.99
N TYR A 99 14.72 0.78 4.95
CA TYR A 99 14.96 -0.02 3.74
C TYR A 99 16.00 -1.14 3.96
N GLY A 100 16.74 -1.08 5.07
CA GLY A 100 17.86 -1.97 5.37
C GLY A 100 17.74 -2.77 6.67
N THR A 101 16.60 -2.72 7.39
CA THR A 101 16.41 -3.46 8.65
C THR A 101 15.24 -4.45 8.62
N LEU A 102 14.50 -4.53 7.50
CA LEU A 102 13.35 -5.43 7.31
C LEU A 102 13.60 -6.46 6.19
N VAL A 103 14.73 -7.17 6.22
CA VAL A 103 14.83 -8.48 5.58
C VAL A 103 14.75 -9.51 6.72
N SER A 104 13.61 -10.19 6.82
CA SER A 104 13.23 -11.21 7.82
C SER A 104 12.33 -10.69 8.95
N ALA A 105 11.02 -10.74 8.69
CA ALA A 105 10.02 -11.14 9.68
C ALA A 105 9.05 -12.08 8.99
#